data_AF-A0A501XQU1-F1
#
_entry.id   AF-A0A501XQU1-F1
#
_cell.length_a   1.000
_cell.length_b   1.000
_cell.length_c   1.000
_cell.angle_alpha   90.00
_cell.angle_beta   90.00
_cell.angle_gamma   90.00
#
_symmetry.space_group_name_H-M   'P 1'
#
loop_
_entity.id
_entity.type
_entity.pdbx_description
1 polymer ?
#
loop_
_entity_poly.entity_id
_entity_poly.type
_entity_poly.pdbx_seq_one_letter_code
_entity_poly.pdbx_strand_id
1 'polypeptide(L)'
;MQNGPLQKAIIYEGWGADPARDRWVRHSASGRMDIVAIGDPALAPMVACELARNGARLIEMCGAVSPGWRAKVSAAVDGKAVVSSVTYGVESLIFGAAAAQGFINGKPPREAHFILENGSDPRMDRFELTFPPQHATFIPVPDEMSAAEIAADLALSGIGLIELFGGFSDAGAAAVIEAVAGRVPVGAGSVGFNQFDFGSTKG
;
A
#
# COMPACT_ATOMS: atom_id res chain seq x y z
N MET A 1 5.76 2.86 -24.25
CA MET A 1 5.87 2.67 -22.78
C MET A 1 6.68 1.41 -22.59
N GLN A 2 7.80 1.46 -21.84
CA GLN A 2 8.72 0.33 -21.71
C GLN A 2 8.10 -0.76 -20.82
N ASN A 3 7.82 -1.93 -21.40
CA ASN A 3 7.36 -3.15 -20.71
C ASN A 3 8.53 -3.90 -20.06
N GLY A 4 9.25 -3.23 -19.16
CA GLY A 4 10.21 -3.88 -18.25
C GLY A 4 9.58 -4.09 -16.87
N PRO A 5 10.07 -5.05 -16.07
CA PRO A 5 9.63 -5.19 -14.68
C PRO A 5 9.86 -3.88 -13.92
N LEU A 6 8.79 -3.28 -13.40
CA LEU A 6 8.83 -2.01 -12.66
C LEU A 6 9.43 -2.24 -11.27
N GLN A 7 10.40 -1.42 -10.89
CA GLN A 7 10.84 -1.34 -9.50
C GLN A 7 9.83 -0.50 -8.72
N LYS A 8 9.17 -1.14 -7.76
CA LYS A 8 8.13 -0.56 -6.92
C LYS A 8 8.62 -0.47 -5.48
N ALA A 9 8.00 0.40 -4.69
CA ALA A 9 8.22 0.43 -3.26
C ALA A 9 6.93 0.69 -2.48
N ILE A 10 6.83 0.11 -1.30
CA ILE A 10 5.79 0.38 -0.30
C ILE A 10 6.43 1.10 0.87
N ILE A 11 5.84 2.22 1.28
CA ILE A 11 6.14 2.88 2.56
C ILE A 11 4.90 2.73 3.43
N TYR A 12 5.05 2.08 4.59
CA TYR A 12 3.94 1.91 5.51
C TYR A 12 4.33 2.29 6.94
N GLU A 13 3.35 2.73 7.72
CA GLU A 13 3.56 3.07 9.12
C GLU A 13 3.65 1.79 9.96
N GLY A 14 4.77 1.64 10.66
CA GLY A 14 5.04 0.54 11.59
C GLY A 14 5.38 1.11 12.96
N TRP A 15 4.70 0.66 14.02
CA TRP A 15 4.88 1.24 15.35
C TRP A 15 6.33 1.21 15.84
N GLY A 16 6.95 2.38 16.01
CA GLY A 16 8.35 2.50 16.44
C GLY A 16 9.39 1.96 15.45
N ALA A 17 9.00 1.71 14.19
CA ALA A 17 9.89 1.20 13.17
C ALA A 17 11.01 2.20 12.83
N ASP A 18 12.21 1.66 12.60
CA ASP A 18 13.39 2.38 12.12
C ASP A 18 13.59 2.07 10.64
N PRO A 19 13.38 3.03 9.73
CA PRO A 19 13.55 2.78 8.30
C PRO A 19 14.99 2.47 7.89
N ALA A 20 16.01 2.61 8.75
CA ALA A 20 17.35 2.10 8.42
C ALA A 20 17.45 0.58 8.56
N ARG A 21 16.57 -0.04 9.35
CA ARG A 21 16.62 -1.46 9.74
C ARG A 21 15.43 -2.25 9.22
N ASP A 22 14.25 -1.64 9.26
CA ASP A 22 12.97 -2.28 9.00
C ASP A 22 12.60 -2.16 7.51
N ARG A 23 13.36 -2.93 6.72
CA ARG A 23 13.25 -2.97 5.26
C ARG A 23 13.32 -4.38 4.72
N TRP A 24 12.52 -4.63 3.69
CA TRP A 24 12.47 -5.91 2.99
C TRP A 24 12.51 -5.69 1.49
N VAL A 25 13.13 -6.62 0.77
CA VAL A 25 13.20 -6.60 -0.68
C VAL A 25 12.65 -7.90 -1.20
N ARG A 26 11.69 -7.82 -2.12
CA ARG A 26 11.14 -8.96 -2.84
C ARG A 26 11.54 -8.88 -4.31
N HIS A 27 11.86 -10.04 -4.87
CA HIS A 27 12.15 -10.23 -6.28
C HIS A 27 11.19 -11.26 -6.85
N SER A 28 10.51 -10.90 -7.93
CA SER A 28 9.54 -11.78 -8.62
C SER A 28 9.54 -11.52 -10.13
N ALA A 29 8.69 -12.23 -10.86
CA ALA A 29 8.45 -11.97 -12.28
C ALA A 29 7.90 -10.55 -12.54
N SER A 30 7.20 -9.96 -11.56
CA SER A 30 6.69 -8.58 -11.62
C SER A 30 7.76 -7.52 -11.37
N GLY A 31 8.97 -7.92 -10.97
CA GLY A 31 10.10 -7.04 -10.73
C GLY A 31 10.57 -7.03 -9.29
N ARG A 32 11.08 -5.87 -8.85
CA ARG A 32 11.59 -5.66 -7.50
C ARG A 32 10.60 -4.82 -6.69
N MET A 33 10.27 -5.25 -5.48
CA MET A 33 9.45 -4.51 -4.52
C MET A 33 10.26 -4.27 -3.25
N ASP A 34 10.52 -3.00 -2.93
CA ASP A 34 11.12 -2.57 -1.67
C ASP A 34 9.99 -2.22 -0.67
N ILE A 35 9.95 -2.84 0.50
CA ILE A 35 8.94 -2.56 1.55
C ILE A 35 9.68 -1.93 2.73
N VAL A 36 9.26 -0.74 3.13
CA VAL A 36 9.90 0.03 4.20
C VAL A 36 8.89 0.44 5.24
N ALA A 37 9.13 0.06 6.49
CA ALA A 37 8.36 0.53 7.64
C ALA A 37 8.93 1.86 8.14
N ILE A 38 8.06 2.80 8.50
CA ILE A 38 8.43 4.07 9.15
C ILE A 38 7.69 4.21 10.48
N GLY A 39 8.39 4.58 11.54
CA GLY A 39 7.79 4.88 12.85
C GLY A 39 7.21 6.28 12.99
N ASP A 40 7.47 7.15 12.02
CA ASP A 40 6.94 8.52 11.97
C ASP A 40 6.69 8.90 10.49
N PRO A 41 5.46 9.30 10.11
CA PRO A 41 5.14 9.81 8.78
C PRO A 41 6.08 10.92 8.27
N ALA A 42 6.72 11.69 9.16
CA ALA A 42 7.71 12.71 8.82
C ALA A 42 8.96 12.17 8.13
N LEU A 43 9.24 10.86 8.26
CA LEU A 43 10.35 10.19 7.59
C LEU A 43 10.03 9.84 6.13
N ALA A 44 8.75 9.84 5.72
CA ALA A 44 8.34 9.40 4.39
C ALA A 44 9.04 10.14 3.24
N PRO A 45 9.20 11.49 3.24
CA PRO A 45 9.89 12.18 2.15
C PRO A 45 11.35 11.76 1.98
N MET A 46 12.08 11.60 3.10
CA MET A 46 13.49 11.17 3.08
C MET A 46 13.62 9.75 2.51
N VAL A 47 12.81 8.82 3.02
CA VAL A 47 12.78 7.42 2.57
C VAL A 47 12.41 7.35 1.09
N ALA A 48 11.40 8.09 0.65
CA ALA A 48 10.98 8.11 -0.74
C ALA A 48 12.06 8.67 -1.68
N CYS A 49 12.78 9.73 -1.30
CA CYS A 49 13.91 10.23 -2.07
C CYS A 49 15.00 9.16 -2.26
N GLU A 50 15.28 8.38 -1.22
CA GLU A 50 16.26 7.30 -1.26
C GLU A 50 15.79 6.17 -2.19
N LEU A 51 14.54 5.72 -2.04
CA LEU A 51 13.95 4.69 -2.89
C LEU A 51 13.95 5.09 -4.37
N ALA A 52 13.58 6.34 -4.68
CA ALA A 52 13.60 6.87 -6.04
C ALA A 52 15.05 6.95 -6.60
N ARG A 53 16.03 7.35 -5.78
CA ARG A 53 17.46 7.31 -6.15
C ARG A 53 17.93 5.88 -6.44
N ASN A 54 17.41 4.91 -5.69
CA ASN A 54 17.72 3.48 -5.85
C ASN A 54 16.89 2.81 -6.96
N GLY A 55 16.12 3.58 -7.73
CA GLY A 55 15.48 3.13 -8.96
C GLY A 55 13.98 2.90 -8.87
N ALA A 56 13.35 3.03 -7.70
CA ALA A 56 11.90 2.92 -7.58
C ALA A 56 11.20 3.92 -8.51
N ARG A 57 10.26 3.43 -9.32
CA ARG A 57 9.47 4.23 -10.27
C ARG A 57 8.02 4.42 -9.82
N LEU A 58 7.57 3.60 -8.89
CA LEU A 58 6.31 3.72 -8.19
C LEU A 58 6.58 3.59 -6.69
N ILE A 59 6.09 4.54 -5.90
CA ILE A 59 6.15 4.52 -4.44
C ILE A 59 4.70 4.59 -3.93
N GLU A 60 4.27 3.54 -3.24
CA GLU A 60 2.92 3.37 -2.74
C GLU A 60 2.92 3.53 -1.22
N MET A 61 2.14 4.48 -0.72
CA MET A 61 2.09 4.81 0.71
C MET A 61 0.83 4.22 1.33
N CYS A 62 0.94 3.59 2.51
CA CYS A 62 -0.22 3.06 3.22
C CYS A 62 -1.21 4.17 3.65
N GLY A 63 -2.43 3.78 4.04
CA GLY A 63 -3.55 4.70 4.27
C GLY A 63 -3.32 5.70 5.40
N ALA A 64 -2.49 5.36 6.38
CA ALA A 64 -2.10 6.24 7.48
C ALA A 64 -1.25 7.45 7.02
N VAL A 65 -0.68 7.38 5.81
CA VAL A 65 0.21 8.40 5.24
C VAL A 65 -0.48 9.18 4.11
N SER A 66 -1.81 9.25 4.12
CA SER A 66 -2.67 9.83 3.07
C SER A 66 -3.15 11.27 3.38
N PRO A 67 -3.76 11.95 2.39
CA PRO A 67 -3.10 12.68 1.32
C PRO A 67 -2.11 13.78 1.77
N GLY A 68 -2.13 14.21 3.03
CA GLY A 68 -1.30 15.32 3.53
C GLY A 68 0.21 15.08 3.37
N TRP A 69 0.65 13.83 3.48
CA TRP A 69 2.05 13.45 3.28
C TRP A 69 2.40 13.17 1.82
N ARG A 70 1.46 12.66 1.01
CA ARG A 70 1.69 12.38 -0.41
C ARG A 70 2.19 13.60 -1.17
N ALA A 71 1.68 14.80 -0.87
CA ALA A 71 2.17 16.04 -1.49
C ALA A 71 3.64 16.32 -1.17
N LYS A 72 4.04 16.16 0.10
CA LYS A 72 5.44 16.34 0.55
C LYS A 72 6.35 15.31 -0.08
N VAL A 73 5.92 14.05 -0.14
CA VAL A 73 6.66 12.96 -0.77
C VAL A 73 6.81 13.19 -2.28
N SER A 74 5.73 13.58 -2.96
CA SER A 74 5.75 13.90 -4.40
C SER A 74 6.74 15.02 -4.71
N ALA A 75 6.75 16.08 -3.90
CA ALA A 75 7.71 17.17 -4.04
C ALA A 75 9.16 16.70 -3.80
N ALA A 76 9.37 15.82 -2.82
CA ALA A 76 10.69 15.32 -2.47
C ALA A 76 11.30 14.40 -3.55
N VAL A 77 10.48 13.58 -4.22
CA VAL A 77 10.96 12.69 -5.29
C VAL A 77 11.13 13.40 -6.63
N ASP A 78 10.58 14.61 -6.80
CA ASP A 78 10.80 15.50 -7.95
C ASP A 78 10.62 14.79 -9.30
N GLY A 79 9.48 14.11 -9.45
CA GLY A 79 9.12 13.39 -10.68
C GLY A 79 9.90 12.10 -10.97
N LYS A 80 10.85 11.70 -10.11
CA LYS A 80 11.64 10.46 -10.31
C LYS A 80 10.83 9.18 -10.10
N ALA A 81 9.74 9.28 -9.34
CA ALA A 81 8.79 8.20 -9.09
C ALA A 81 7.36 8.76 -9.07
N VAL A 82 6.41 7.95 -9.54
CA VAL A 82 4.98 8.18 -9.28
C VAL A 82 4.72 7.85 -7.80
N VAL A 83 3.97 8.71 -7.12
CA VAL A 83 3.64 8.53 -5.69
C VAL A 83 2.14 8.29 -5.54
N SER A 84 1.77 7.09 -5.11
CA SER A 84 0.40 6.77 -4.73
C SER A 84 0.25 6.76 -3.21
N SER A 85 -0.98 6.94 -2.73
CA SER A 85 -1.35 6.69 -1.34
C SER A 85 -2.63 5.88 -1.31
N VAL A 86 -2.72 4.90 -0.44
CA VAL A 86 -3.96 4.17 -0.19
C VAL A 86 -5.05 5.15 0.25
N THR A 87 -6.20 5.04 -0.39
CA THR A 87 -7.41 5.81 -0.10
C THR A 87 -8.59 4.88 0.01
N TYR A 88 -9.57 5.27 0.83
CA TYR A 88 -10.77 4.49 1.12
C TYR A 88 -11.98 5.16 0.49
N GLY A 89 -12.81 4.37 -0.22
CA GLY A 89 -14.10 4.84 -0.71
C GLY A 89 -15.14 4.94 0.42
N VAL A 90 -16.31 5.47 0.09
CA VAL A 90 -17.39 5.75 1.05
C VAL A 90 -17.86 4.47 1.74
N GLU A 91 -17.91 3.37 1.00
CA GLU A 91 -18.24 2.03 1.45
C GLU A 91 -17.31 1.51 2.56
N SER A 92 -16.07 2.01 2.61
CA SER A 92 -15.07 1.64 3.62
C SER A 92 -15.03 2.61 4.81
N LEU A 93 -15.74 3.75 4.80
CA LEU A 93 -15.53 4.82 5.78
C LEU A 93 -15.82 4.40 7.24
N ILE A 94 -16.90 3.68 7.51
CA ILE A 94 -17.27 3.29 8.88
C ILE A 94 -16.21 2.35 9.46
N PHE A 95 -15.82 1.33 8.71
CA PHE A 95 -14.81 0.37 9.15
C PHE A 95 -13.40 0.97 9.15
N GLY A 96 -13.10 1.84 8.20
CA GLY A 96 -11.84 2.58 8.14
C GLY A 96 -11.68 3.51 9.34
N ALA A 97 -12.75 4.20 9.73
CA ALA A 97 -12.77 5.02 10.95
C ALA A 97 -12.56 4.16 12.20
N ALA A 98 -13.18 2.97 12.28
CA ALA A 98 -12.96 2.04 13.38
C ALA A 98 -11.50 1.53 13.44
N ALA A 99 -10.91 1.20 12.29
CA ALA A 99 -9.50 0.80 12.17
C ALA A 99 -8.56 1.93 12.63
N ALA A 100 -8.77 3.16 12.12
CA ALA A 100 -8.00 4.34 12.52
C ALA A 100 -8.12 4.64 14.02
N GLN A 101 -9.33 4.55 14.57
CA GLN A 101 -9.57 4.74 15.99
C GLN A 101 -8.87 3.66 16.84
N GLY A 102 -8.86 2.40 16.37
CA GLY A 102 -8.11 1.31 16.96
C GLY A 102 -6.61 1.61 17.01
N PHE A 103 -6.04 2.04 15.89
CA PHE A 103 -4.63 2.45 15.80
C PHE A 103 -4.31 3.57 16.79
N ILE A 104 -5.09 4.66 16.81
CA ILE A 104 -4.93 5.79 17.74
C ILE A 104 -4.99 5.35 19.20
N ASN A 105 -5.85 4.37 19.51
CA ASN A 105 -6.02 3.85 20.87
C ASN A 105 -4.96 2.81 21.26
N GLY A 106 -3.93 2.58 20.44
CA GLY A 106 -2.90 1.57 20.67
C GLY A 106 -3.43 0.13 20.57
N LYS A 107 -4.53 -0.07 19.83
CA LYS A 107 -5.16 -1.37 19.55
C LYS A 107 -5.46 -1.48 18.05
N PRO A 108 -4.43 -1.41 17.19
CA PRO A 108 -4.64 -1.53 15.75
C PRO A 108 -5.30 -2.87 15.42
N PRO A 109 -6.14 -2.94 14.37
CA PRO A 109 -6.61 -4.23 13.87
C PRO A 109 -5.45 -5.06 13.32
N ARG A 110 -5.69 -6.35 13.09
CA ARG A 110 -4.81 -7.11 12.19
C ARG A 110 -5.00 -6.62 10.77
N GLU A 111 -3.89 -6.31 10.10
CA GLU A 111 -3.87 -5.72 8.76
C GLU A 111 -3.50 -6.80 7.74
N ALA A 112 -4.11 -6.76 6.56
CA ALA A 112 -3.69 -7.52 5.40
C ALA A 112 -3.32 -6.58 4.25
N HIS A 113 -2.08 -6.69 3.78
CA HIS A 113 -1.55 -5.88 2.69
C HIS A 113 -1.35 -6.76 1.47
N PHE A 114 -2.21 -6.61 0.47
CA PHE A 114 -2.11 -7.40 -0.76
C PHE A 114 -1.13 -6.74 -1.72
N ILE A 115 -0.25 -7.54 -2.33
CA ILE A 115 0.72 -7.08 -3.31
C ILE A 115 0.48 -7.83 -4.62
N LEU A 116 0.14 -7.14 -5.70
CA LEU A 116 0.14 -7.77 -7.02
C LEU A 116 1.56 -8.19 -7.44
N GLU A 117 1.77 -9.50 -7.49
CA GLU A 117 3.03 -10.17 -7.74
C GLU A 117 2.77 -11.42 -8.59
N ASN A 118 2.93 -11.31 -9.91
CA ASN A 118 2.64 -12.40 -10.85
C ASN A 118 3.42 -13.67 -10.49
N GLY A 119 2.70 -14.80 -10.43
CA GLY A 119 3.28 -16.11 -10.15
C GLY A 119 3.48 -16.42 -8.66
N SER A 120 3.13 -15.51 -7.75
CA SER A 120 3.19 -15.79 -6.31
C SER A 120 2.13 -16.81 -5.89
N ASP A 121 2.46 -17.64 -4.90
CA ASP A 121 1.50 -18.45 -4.15
C ASP A 121 1.08 -17.68 -2.88
N PRO A 122 -0.16 -17.20 -2.79
CA PRO A 122 -0.59 -16.37 -1.68
C PRO A 122 -0.66 -17.11 -0.34
N ARG A 123 -0.59 -18.44 -0.31
CA ARG A 123 -0.52 -19.23 0.93
C ARG A 123 0.91 -19.40 1.40
N MET A 124 1.84 -19.62 0.47
CA MET A 124 3.25 -19.90 0.78
C MET A 124 4.10 -18.63 0.90
N ASP A 125 3.80 -17.60 0.11
CA ASP A 125 4.65 -16.42 -0.02
C ASP A 125 4.27 -15.28 0.93
N ARG A 126 3.18 -15.45 1.70
CA ARG A 126 2.74 -14.47 2.70
C ARG A 126 3.71 -14.43 3.88
N PHE A 127 3.84 -13.26 4.49
CA PHE A 127 4.70 -13.06 5.65
C PHE A 127 4.10 -12.02 6.59
N GLU A 128 4.42 -12.15 7.88
CA GLU A 128 3.98 -11.20 8.91
C GLU A 128 5.12 -10.26 9.29
N LEU A 129 4.81 -8.97 9.36
CA LEU A 129 5.65 -7.95 9.99
C LEU A 129 4.95 -7.49 11.26
N THR A 130 5.65 -7.57 12.39
CA THR A 130 5.09 -7.27 13.72
C THR A 130 5.86 -6.15 14.38
N PHE A 131 5.13 -5.10 14.74
CA PHE A 131 5.60 -3.92 15.46
C PHE A 131 4.66 -3.69 16.63
N PRO A 132 4.82 -4.38 17.78
CA PRO A 132 3.79 -4.42 18.82
C PRO A 132 3.32 -3.00 19.21
N PRO A 133 2.00 -2.73 19.20
CA PRO A 133 0.88 -3.68 19.12
C PRO A 133 0.39 -4.05 17.70
N GLN A 134 1.03 -3.57 16.64
CA GLN A 134 0.63 -3.73 15.25
C GLN A 134 1.09 -5.06 14.65
N HIS A 135 0.20 -5.68 13.87
CA HIS A 135 0.45 -6.93 13.15
C HIS A 135 -0.05 -6.79 11.71
N ALA A 136 0.88 -6.74 10.76
CA ALA A 136 0.58 -6.65 9.34
C ALA A 136 0.98 -7.95 8.63
N THR A 137 0.05 -8.55 7.89
CA THR A 137 0.33 -9.69 7.01
C THR A 137 0.41 -9.18 5.57
N PHE A 138 1.58 -9.29 4.95
CA PHE A 138 1.75 -9.02 3.53
C PHE A 138 1.47 -10.30 2.74
N ILE A 139 0.60 -10.19 1.74
CA ILE A 139 0.10 -11.32 0.95
C ILE A 139 0.32 -11.01 -0.53
N PRO A 140 1.43 -11.48 -1.11
CA PRO A 140 1.60 -11.51 -2.55
C PRO A 140 0.45 -12.29 -3.20
N VAL A 141 -0.18 -11.72 -4.21
CA VAL A 141 -1.26 -12.34 -4.98
C VAL A 141 -0.89 -12.35 -6.47
N PRO A 142 -1.15 -13.46 -7.18
CA PRO A 142 -0.76 -13.59 -8.59
C PRO A 142 -1.61 -12.71 -9.51
N ASP A 143 -2.85 -12.41 -9.09
CA ASP A 143 -3.83 -11.62 -9.83
C ASP A 143 -4.92 -11.06 -8.89
N GLU A 144 -5.74 -10.16 -9.44
CA GLU A 144 -6.81 -9.46 -8.73
C GLU A 144 -7.98 -10.38 -8.34
N MET A 145 -8.21 -11.46 -9.10
CA MET A 145 -9.25 -12.44 -8.81
C MET A 145 -8.90 -13.24 -7.55
N SER A 146 -7.66 -13.72 -7.47
CA SER A 146 -7.10 -14.39 -6.30
C SER A 146 -7.16 -13.49 -5.06
N ALA A 147 -6.91 -12.19 -5.22
CA ALA A 147 -7.08 -11.22 -4.15
C ALA A 147 -8.53 -11.19 -3.63
N ALA A 148 -9.52 -11.08 -4.51
CA ALA A 148 -10.93 -11.06 -4.10
C ALA A 148 -11.33 -12.34 -3.34
N GLU A 149 -10.91 -13.52 -3.82
CA GLU A 149 -11.16 -14.80 -3.16
C GLU A 149 -10.57 -14.84 -1.74
N ILE A 150 -9.30 -14.44 -1.59
CA ILE A 150 -8.62 -14.42 -0.29
C ILE A 150 -9.22 -13.37 0.65
N ALA A 151 -9.64 -12.22 0.12
CA ALA A 151 -10.27 -11.18 0.92
C ALA A 151 -11.57 -11.65 1.56
N ALA A 152 -12.38 -12.44 0.83
CA ALA A 152 -13.60 -13.04 1.37
C ALA A 152 -13.32 -13.91 2.60
N ASP A 153 -12.30 -14.76 2.53
CA ASP A 153 -11.90 -15.64 3.64
C ASP A 153 -11.34 -14.84 4.83
N LEU A 154 -10.50 -13.84 4.57
CA LEU A 154 -9.88 -13.01 5.60
C LEU A 154 -10.90 -12.13 6.33
N ALA A 155 -11.91 -11.63 5.62
CA ALA A 155 -13.00 -10.84 6.19
C ALA A 155 -13.84 -11.62 7.22
N LEU A 156 -13.79 -12.96 7.18
CA LEU A 156 -14.43 -13.84 8.16
C LEU A 156 -13.48 -14.25 9.30
N SER A 157 -12.17 -14.04 9.14
CA SER A 157 -11.12 -14.66 9.97
C SER A 157 -10.37 -13.66 10.86
N GLY A 158 -10.94 -12.47 11.10
CA GLY A 158 -10.44 -11.51 12.09
C GLY A 158 -9.40 -10.51 11.58
N ILE A 159 -9.17 -10.41 10.26
CA ILE A 159 -8.55 -9.21 9.68
C ILE A 159 -9.51 -8.05 9.88
N GLY A 160 -8.98 -6.87 10.22
CA GLY A 160 -9.76 -5.65 10.42
C GLY A 160 -9.44 -4.53 9.45
N LEU A 161 -8.50 -4.76 8.52
CA LEU A 161 -8.13 -3.84 7.45
C LEU A 161 -7.51 -4.60 6.27
N ILE A 162 -7.89 -4.23 5.04
CA ILE A 162 -7.22 -4.67 3.81
C ILE A 162 -6.72 -3.45 3.04
N GLU A 163 -5.45 -3.43 2.65
CA GLU A 163 -4.89 -2.44 1.73
C GLU A 163 -4.30 -3.10 0.48
N LEU A 164 -4.56 -2.49 -0.68
CA LEU A 164 -4.20 -3.02 -1.98
C LEU A 164 -3.02 -2.23 -2.58
N PHE A 165 -1.92 -2.95 -2.82
CA PHE A 165 -0.69 -2.43 -3.41
C PHE A 165 -0.33 -3.15 -4.71
N GLY A 166 0.56 -2.53 -5.49
CA GLY A 166 1.11 -3.11 -6.71
C GLY A 166 0.36 -2.70 -7.98
N GLY A 167 -0.51 -1.69 -7.90
CA GLY A 167 -1.25 -1.15 -9.05
C GLY A 167 -2.54 -1.89 -9.40
N PHE A 168 -3.34 -2.26 -8.39
CA PHE A 168 -4.69 -2.77 -8.61
C PHE A 168 -5.50 -1.81 -9.50
N SER A 169 -6.24 -2.38 -10.43
CA SER A 169 -7.22 -1.68 -11.25
C SER A 169 -8.46 -1.31 -10.43
N ASP A 170 -9.25 -0.36 -10.92
CA ASP A 170 -10.54 -0.02 -10.31
C ASP A 170 -11.47 -1.23 -10.26
N ALA A 171 -11.47 -2.07 -11.29
CA ALA A 171 -12.28 -3.29 -11.35
C ALA A 171 -11.80 -4.33 -10.32
N GLY A 172 -10.49 -4.50 -10.16
CA GLY A 172 -9.90 -5.39 -9.17
C GLY A 172 -10.17 -4.92 -7.74
N ALA A 173 -10.00 -3.63 -7.47
CA ALA A 173 -10.34 -3.05 -6.18
C ALA A 173 -11.83 -3.21 -5.86
N ALA A 174 -12.71 -2.96 -6.82
CA ALA A 174 -14.15 -3.18 -6.68
C ALA A 174 -14.49 -4.64 -6.36
N ALA A 175 -13.86 -5.59 -7.06
CA ALA A 175 -14.07 -7.02 -6.79
C ALA A 175 -13.67 -7.41 -5.36
N VAL A 176 -12.56 -6.86 -4.83
CA VAL A 176 -12.16 -7.09 -3.43
C VAL A 176 -13.16 -6.45 -2.46
N ILE A 177 -13.60 -5.22 -2.72
CA ILE A 177 -14.62 -4.51 -1.93
C ILE A 177 -15.93 -5.30 -1.86
N GLU A 178 -16.38 -5.86 -2.98
CA GLU A 178 -17.58 -6.70 -3.04
C GLU A 178 -17.38 -8.00 -2.26
N ALA A 179 -16.22 -8.64 -2.39
CA ALA A 179 -15.90 -9.91 -1.74
C ALA A 179 -15.91 -9.82 -0.21
N VAL A 180 -15.45 -8.70 0.35
CA VAL A 180 -15.50 -8.50 1.82
C VAL A 180 -16.92 -8.24 2.34
N ALA A 181 -17.85 -7.87 1.44
CA ALA A 181 -19.25 -7.55 1.70
C ALA A 181 -19.45 -6.67 2.94
N GLY A 182 -18.68 -5.57 3.02
CA GLY A 182 -18.79 -4.58 4.08
C GLY A 182 -18.45 -5.10 5.48
N ARG A 183 -17.53 -6.06 5.62
CA ARG A 183 -17.04 -6.54 6.93
C ARG A 183 -15.73 -5.91 7.37
N VAL A 184 -14.89 -5.54 6.41
CA VAL A 184 -13.58 -4.92 6.63
C VAL A 184 -13.41 -3.76 5.67
N PRO A 185 -12.69 -2.69 6.04
CA PRO A 185 -12.38 -1.62 5.12
C PRO A 185 -11.35 -2.11 4.10
N VAL A 186 -11.56 -1.74 2.84
CA VAL A 186 -10.62 -1.97 1.75
C VAL A 186 -10.15 -0.62 1.24
N GLY A 187 -8.84 -0.42 1.26
CA GLY A 187 -8.18 0.75 0.68
C GLY A 187 -7.40 0.38 -0.57
N ALA A 188 -7.41 1.26 -1.58
CA ALA A 188 -6.64 1.09 -2.81
C ALA A 188 -5.77 2.30 -3.10
N GLY A 189 -4.62 2.09 -3.73
CA GLY A 189 -3.69 3.15 -4.10
C GLY A 189 -4.31 4.14 -5.09
N SER A 190 -4.25 5.44 -4.79
CA SER A 190 -4.61 6.52 -5.70
C SER A 190 -3.47 7.51 -5.90
N VAL A 191 -3.39 8.09 -7.09
CA VAL A 191 -2.37 9.08 -7.47
C VAL A 191 -2.95 10.49 -7.54
N GLY A 192 -2.09 11.51 -7.48
CA GLY A 192 -2.52 12.91 -7.59
C GLY A 192 -2.62 13.39 -9.02
N PHE A 193 -3.59 14.27 -9.31
CA PHE A 193 -3.73 14.88 -10.64
C PHE A 193 -2.50 15.67 -11.08
N ASN A 194 -1.76 16.26 -10.14
CA ASN A 194 -0.53 17.01 -10.40
C ASN A 194 0.63 16.15 -10.92
N GLN A 195 0.48 14.82 -10.97
CA GLN A 195 1.48 13.90 -11.52
C GLN A 195 1.23 13.60 -13.00
N PHE A 196 0.15 14.12 -13.59
CA PHE A 196 -0.13 14.02 -15.00
C PHE A 196 0.08 15.39 -15.67
N ASP A 197 0.76 15.38 -16.82
CA ASP A 197 0.81 16.56 -17.68
C ASP A 197 -0.47 16.64 -18.50
N PHE A 198 -1.38 17.52 -18.09
CA PHE A 198 -2.60 17.80 -18.83
C PHE A 198 -2.43 18.87 -19.91
N GLY A 199 -1.20 19.30 -20.21
CA GLY A 199 -0.89 20.36 -21.15
C GLY A 199 -1.37 21.70 -20.62
N SER A 200 -0.47 22.47 -20.00
CA SER A 200 -0.77 23.88 -19.71
C SER A 200 -0.74 24.64 -21.05
N THR A 201 -1.91 25.06 -21.54
CA THR A 201 -1.94 26.21 -22.44
C THR A 201 -1.47 27.40 -21.62
N LYS A 202 -0.27 27.89 -21.90
CA LYS A 202 0.19 29.18 -21.39
C LYS A 202 -0.77 30.24 -21.94
N GLY A 203 -1.60 30.80 -21.07
CA GLY A 203 -2.30 32.07 -21.27
C GLY A 203 -1.41 33.23 -20.85
#